data_AF-A0A371P368-F1
#
_entry.id   AF-A0A371P368-F1
#
_cell.length_a   1.000
_cell.length_b   1.000
_cell.length_c   1.000
_cell.angle_alpha   90.00
_cell.angle_beta   90.00
_cell.angle_gamma   90.00
#
_symmetry.space_group_name_H-M   'P 1'
#
loop_
_entity.id
_entity.type
_entity.pdbx_description
1 polymer ?
#
loop_
_entity_poly.entity_id
_entity_poly.type
_entity_poly.pdbx_seq_one_letter_code
_entity_poly.pdbx_strand_id
1 'polypeptide(L)'
;MTLHAELVSGPIGPDTIRVPGDPAQLRNAVQGLRGLSRQVDQASHLLKQANPPDGERGRIVLALSRAAQRTGRTLDADSQQLDALADAIDHAADVLSSSIDGAEDVKRRWKQARDTLRDSVHGHKNAPPNIEALIHGIDSEAAESHLTQLKRQAGMTFLDGGAGQPREHAMLLEEGSPVDQAITAYRHAARGLVDEYAELVQKAKTADNPVDEKLPRHANVSISEVDTHDDGPDHHNVSGPGAVRSIGDQLQEGTRVLDQAENRLEDVRLAIRAGRMQPDDERVGSNDGFKRDWTDHFDKLRHTLNALRRAGDVAADRLRDADENGAADVRQALRDDD
;
A
#
# COMPACT_ATOMS: atom_id res chain seq x y z
N MET A 1 7.25 -19.11 -9.04
CA MET A 1 8.23 -19.28 -7.93
C MET A 1 7.42 -19.46 -6.66
N THR A 2 7.47 -20.66 -6.10
CA THR A 2 6.82 -21.01 -4.82
C THR A 2 7.61 -20.38 -3.68
N LEU A 3 7.08 -19.32 -3.07
CA LEU A 3 7.59 -18.76 -1.82
C LEU A 3 7.27 -19.78 -0.72
N HIS A 4 8.29 -20.52 -0.29
CA HIS A 4 8.21 -21.36 0.88
C HIS A 4 8.08 -20.43 2.09
N ALA A 5 6.97 -20.57 2.84
CA ALA A 5 6.98 -20.21 4.25
C ALA A 5 8.16 -20.96 4.87
N GLU A 6 9.28 -20.27 5.13
CA GLU A 6 10.40 -20.85 5.84
C GLU A 6 9.92 -21.16 7.25
N LEU A 7 9.48 -22.40 7.47
CA LEU A 7 9.27 -22.97 8.79
C LEU A 7 10.63 -22.95 9.51
N VAL A 8 10.82 -21.92 10.34
CA VAL A 8 11.93 -21.89 11.28
C VAL A 8 11.56 -22.86 12.40
N SER A 9 12.04 -24.10 12.29
CA SER A 9 11.82 -25.15 13.29
C SER A 9 12.81 -24.97 14.45
N GLY A 10 12.28 -24.76 15.66
CA GLY A 10 13.09 -24.70 16.88
C GLY A 10 12.60 -23.66 17.90
N PRO A 11 13.12 -23.71 19.13
CA PRO A 11 12.83 -22.69 20.14
C PRO A 11 13.33 -21.31 19.68
N ILE A 12 12.71 -20.24 20.20
CA ILE A 12 13.13 -18.86 19.92
C ILE A 12 14.56 -18.67 20.44
N GLY A 13 15.43 -18.12 19.60
CA GLY A 13 16.84 -17.88 19.87
C GLY A 13 17.46 -17.00 18.78
N PRO A 14 18.74 -16.62 18.89
CA PRO A 14 19.40 -15.72 17.95
C PRO A 14 19.43 -16.25 16.52
N ASP A 15 19.38 -17.56 16.32
CA ASP A 15 19.40 -18.17 14.99
C ASP A 15 17.99 -18.28 14.37
N THR A 16 16.94 -18.03 15.14
CA THR A 16 15.54 -18.18 14.73
C THR A 16 14.77 -16.86 14.71
N ILE A 17 15.24 -15.82 15.41
CA ILE A 17 14.62 -14.49 15.35
C ILE A 17 14.84 -13.82 13.98
N ARG A 18 13.77 -13.23 13.46
CA ARG A 18 13.76 -12.42 12.24
C ARG A 18 12.50 -11.57 12.19
N VAL A 19 12.62 -10.35 11.70
CA VAL A 19 11.46 -9.49 11.42
C VAL A 19 10.99 -9.79 9.99
N PRO A 20 9.74 -10.24 9.77
CA PRO A 20 9.25 -10.56 8.43
C PRO A 20 9.02 -9.30 7.58
N GLY A 21 9.10 -9.44 6.26
CA GLY A 21 8.88 -8.35 5.30
C GLY A 21 10.16 -7.92 4.58
N ASP A 22 9.99 -6.98 3.64
CA ASP A 22 11.08 -6.48 2.80
C ASP A 22 10.93 -4.95 2.58
N PRO A 23 11.73 -4.13 3.28
CA PRO A 23 11.72 -2.68 3.11
C PRO A 23 11.99 -2.23 1.66
N ALA A 24 12.80 -2.97 0.90
CA ALA A 24 13.09 -2.61 -0.48
C ALA A 24 11.86 -2.76 -1.36
N GLN A 25 11.05 -3.80 -1.12
CA GLN A 25 9.77 -3.98 -1.83
C GLN A 25 8.75 -2.91 -1.45
N LEU A 26 8.68 -2.50 -0.17
CA LEU A 26 7.84 -1.37 0.23
C LEU A 26 8.29 -0.08 -0.47
N ARG A 27 9.60 0.19 -0.57
CA ARG A 27 10.11 1.35 -1.31
C ARG A 27 9.82 1.27 -2.81
N ASN A 28 9.86 0.08 -3.42
CA ASN A 28 9.43 -0.10 -4.81
C ASN A 28 7.93 0.21 -4.97
N ALA A 29 7.10 -0.21 -4.01
CA ALA A 29 5.68 0.13 -4.00
C ALA A 29 5.45 1.65 -3.88
N VAL A 30 6.21 2.35 -3.03
CA VAL A 30 6.17 3.82 -2.91
C VAL A 30 6.48 4.48 -4.25
N GLN A 31 7.53 4.03 -4.94
CA GLN A 31 7.87 4.56 -6.27
C GLN A 31 6.75 4.31 -7.29
N GLY A 32 6.16 3.12 -7.26
CA GLY A 32 5.02 2.76 -8.11
C GLY A 32 3.79 3.63 -7.83
N LEU A 33 3.42 3.83 -6.56
CA LEU A 33 2.31 4.68 -6.14
C LEU A 33 2.53 6.15 -6.50
N ARG A 34 3.73 6.70 -6.28
CA ARG A 34 4.08 8.07 -6.71
C ARG A 34 4.09 8.18 -8.24
N GLY A 35 4.43 7.10 -8.95
CA GLY A 35 4.30 7.01 -10.41
C GLY A 35 2.84 7.05 -10.85
N LEU A 36 1.96 6.33 -10.15
CA LEU A 36 0.51 6.27 -10.39
C LEU A 36 -0.15 7.61 -10.07
N SER A 37 0.14 8.20 -8.91
CA SER A 37 -0.34 9.51 -8.47
C SER A 37 -0.07 10.59 -9.54
N ARG A 38 1.17 10.66 -10.04
CA ARG A 38 1.53 11.59 -11.13
C ARG A 38 0.75 11.39 -12.42
N GLN A 39 0.42 10.15 -12.79
CA GLN A 39 -0.41 9.88 -13.97
C GLN A 39 -1.86 10.32 -13.75
N VAL A 40 -2.41 10.00 -12.58
CA VAL A 40 -3.76 10.41 -12.17
C VAL A 40 -3.86 11.94 -12.10
N ASP A 41 -2.85 12.61 -11.56
CA ASP A 41 -2.74 14.08 -11.50
C ASP A 41 -2.63 14.70 -12.91
N GLN A 42 -1.85 14.08 -13.81
CA GLN A 42 -1.79 14.51 -15.21
C GLN A 42 -3.18 14.43 -15.88
N ALA A 43 -3.91 13.33 -15.69
CA ALA A 43 -5.27 13.18 -16.21
C ALA A 43 -6.22 14.22 -15.57
N SER A 44 -6.08 14.47 -14.26
CA SER A 44 -6.81 15.53 -13.56
C SER A 44 -6.59 16.90 -14.22
N HIS A 45 -5.33 17.26 -14.46
CA HIS A 45 -4.95 18.55 -15.03
C HIS A 45 -5.52 18.75 -16.44
N LEU A 46 -5.40 17.74 -17.30
CA LEU A 46 -5.95 17.76 -18.65
C LEU A 46 -7.47 17.99 -18.63
N LEU A 47 -8.19 17.27 -17.77
CA LEU A 47 -9.64 17.39 -17.67
C LEU A 47 -10.10 18.71 -17.03
N LYS A 48 -9.35 19.24 -16.06
CA LYS A 48 -9.59 20.57 -15.47
C LYS A 48 -9.39 21.69 -16.50
N GLN A 49 -8.43 21.51 -17.40
CA GLN A 49 -8.14 22.43 -18.50
C GLN A 49 -9.03 22.24 -19.71
N ALA A 50 -10.00 21.33 -19.66
CA ALA A 50 -10.88 21.04 -20.78
C ALA A 50 -11.92 22.15 -21.00
N ASN A 51 -11.45 23.30 -21.47
CA ASN A 51 -12.26 24.48 -21.70
C ASN A 51 -11.74 25.21 -22.96
N PRO A 52 -12.57 25.37 -24.01
CA PRO A 52 -12.16 26.07 -25.22
C PRO A 52 -12.04 27.59 -25.02
N PRO A 53 -11.38 28.28 -25.96
CA PRO A 53 -11.15 29.73 -25.90
C PRO A 53 -12.44 30.54 -25.80
N ASP A 54 -12.30 31.75 -25.23
CA ASP A 54 -13.40 32.70 -25.08
C ASP A 54 -13.98 33.04 -26.47
N GLY A 55 -15.28 32.77 -26.67
CA GLY A 55 -15.99 32.96 -27.94
C GLY A 55 -16.69 31.70 -28.46
N GLU A 56 -16.20 30.51 -28.11
CA GLU A 56 -16.76 29.22 -28.59
C GLU A 56 -17.56 28.46 -27.53
N ARG A 57 -17.80 29.11 -26.38
CA ARG A 57 -18.45 28.55 -25.19
C ARG A 57 -19.97 28.55 -25.27
N GLY A 58 -20.52 27.84 -26.25
CA GLY A 58 -21.96 27.58 -26.25
C GLY A 58 -22.38 26.55 -25.19
N ARG A 59 -23.70 26.37 -25.04
CA ARG A 59 -24.29 25.54 -23.97
C ARG A 59 -23.74 24.10 -23.89
N ILE A 60 -23.54 23.46 -25.05
CA ILE A 60 -23.02 22.08 -25.13
C ILE A 60 -21.56 22.01 -24.67
N VAL A 61 -20.75 22.93 -25.18
CA VAL A 61 -19.34 23.08 -24.80
C VAL A 61 -19.19 23.31 -23.29
N LEU A 62 -20.01 24.20 -22.71
CA LEU A 62 -19.99 24.48 -21.27
C LEU A 62 -20.40 23.25 -20.44
N ALA A 63 -21.43 22.51 -20.88
CA ALA A 63 -21.86 21.30 -20.19
C ALA A 63 -20.78 20.21 -20.18
N LEU A 64 -20.14 19.96 -21.33
CA LEU A 64 -19.05 19.01 -21.47
C LEU A 64 -17.82 19.43 -20.67
N SER A 65 -17.44 20.71 -20.74
CA SER A 65 -16.32 21.28 -19.97
C SER A 65 -16.55 21.13 -18.46
N ARG A 66 -17.74 21.45 -17.95
CA ARG A 66 -18.10 21.28 -16.54
C ARG A 66 -18.07 19.81 -16.11
N ALA A 67 -18.50 18.89 -16.97
CA ALA A 67 -18.44 17.46 -16.68
C ALA A 67 -16.98 16.97 -16.62
N ALA A 68 -16.15 17.33 -17.60
CA ALA A 68 -14.72 17.03 -17.60
C ALA A 68 -14.03 17.57 -16.35
N GLN A 69 -14.25 18.84 -16.01
CA GLN A 69 -13.69 19.47 -14.82
C GLN A 69 -14.10 18.79 -13.51
N ARG A 70 -15.34 18.30 -13.40
CA ARG A 70 -15.78 17.52 -12.23
C ARG A 70 -14.99 16.22 -12.11
N THR A 71 -14.88 15.46 -13.19
CA THR A 71 -14.05 14.24 -13.22
C THR A 71 -12.59 14.56 -12.89
N GLY A 72 -12.05 15.67 -13.40
CA GLY A 72 -10.71 16.13 -13.06
C GLY A 72 -10.53 16.39 -11.57
N ARG A 73 -11.50 17.00 -10.88
CA ARG A 73 -11.45 17.17 -9.40
C ARG A 73 -11.52 15.85 -8.64
N THR A 74 -12.26 14.87 -9.14
CA THR A 74 -12.25 13.51 -8.56
C THR A 74 -10.85 12.91 -8.65
N LEU A 75 -10.22 12.95 -9.84
CA LEU A 75 -8.86 12.43 -10.03
C LEU A 75 -7.82 13.17 -9.17
N ASP A 76 -8.02 14.46 -8.90
CA ASP A 76 -7.17 15.24 -7.99
C ASP A 76 -7.24 14.75 -6.53
N ALA A 77 -8.43 14.34 -6.09
CA ALA A 77 -8.58 13.73 -4.77
C ALA A 77 -7.96 12.32 -4.76
N ASP A 78 -8.09 11.59 -5.85
CA ASP A 78 -7.51 10.25 -6.00
C ASP A 78 -5.97 10.30 -5.96
N SER A 79 -5.32 11.27 -6.62
CA SER A 79 -3.86 11.43 -6.56
C SER A 79 -3.38 11.73 -5.13
N GLN A 80 -4.10 12.59 -4.40
CA GLN A 80 -3.80 12.88 -3.00
C GLN A 80 -3.95 11.65 -2.09
N GLN A 81 -4.94 10.78 -2.35
CA GLN A 81 -5.10 9.52 -1.62
C GLN A 81 -3.93 8.56 -1.90
N LEU A 82 -3.50 8.45 -3.16
CA LEU A 82 -2.35 7.64 -3.55
C LEU A 82 -1.04 8.12 -2.91
N ASP A 83 -0.83 9.43 -2.85
CA ASP A 83 0.34 10.02 -2.16
C ASP A 83 0.28 9.77 -0.65
N ALA A 84 -0.90 9.92 -0.03
CA ALA A 84 -1.08 9.65 1.40
C ALA A 84 -0.87 8.17 1.76
N LEU A 85 -1.18 7.24 0.85
CA LEU A 85 -0.85 5.83 0.98
C LEU A 85 0.65 5.59 0.78
N ALA A 86 1.26 6.24 -0.22
CA ALA A 86 2.70 6.15 -0.46
C ALA A 86 3.51 6.59 0.77
N ASP A 87 3.14 7.70 1.40
CA ASP A 87 3.81 8.19 2.61
C ASP A 87 3.67 7.25 3.81
N ALA A 88 2.50 6.60 3.95
CA ALA A 88 2.30 5.58 4.99
C ALA A 88 3.20 4.35 4.76
N ILE A 89 3.34 3.92 3.51
CA ILE A 89 4.21 2.79 3.13
C ILE A 89 5.69 3.17 3.29
N ASP A 90 6.08 4.40 2.95
CA ASP A 90 7.46 4.91 3.13
C ASP A 90 7.84 4.89 4.62
N HIS A 91 6.94 5.40 5.47
CA HIS A 91 7.11 5.34 6.92
C HIS A 91 7.20 3.90 7.44
N ALA A 92 6.33 3.00 6.97
CA ALA A 92 6.38 1.59 7.34
C ALA A 92 7.70 0.93 6.91
N ALA A 93 8.23 1.27 5.74
CA ALA A 93 9.51 0.78 5.25
C ALA A 93 10.68 1.23 6.13
N ASP A 94 10.70 2.50 6.56
CA ASP A 94 11.74 3.02 7.43
C ASP A 94 11.70 2.40 8.83
N VAL A 95 10.50 2.25 9.40
CA VAL A 95 10.33 1.55 10.69
C VAL A 95 10.75 0.09 10.57
N LEU A 96 10.35 -0.60 9.50
CA LEU A 96 10.72 -1.99 9.26
C LEU A 96 12.24 -2.14 9.10
N SER A 97 12.89 -1.25 8.35
CA SER A 97 14.36 -1.23 8.21
C SER A 97 15.04 -1.07 9.57
N SER A 98 14.59 -0.11 10.38
CA SER A 98 15.13 0.10 11.73
C SER A 98 14.89 -1.12 12.64
N SER A 99 13.73 -1.78 12.53
CA SER A 99 13.43 -2.99 13.30
C SER A 99 14.28 -4.18 12.88
N ILE A 100 14.57 -4.33 11.58
CA ILE A 100 15.48 -5.38 11.07
C ILE A 100 16.90 -5.15 11.58
N ASP A 101 17.41 -3.92 11.48
CA ASP A 101 18.75 -3.58 11.98
C ASP A 101 18.86 -3.81 13.49
N GLY A 102 17.81 -3.42 14.24
CA GLY A 102 17.71 -3.69 15.68
C GLY A 102 17.68 -5.18 16.02
N ALA A 103 16.95 -5.99 15.24
CA ALA A 103 16.87 -7.43 15.45
C ALA A 103 18.21 -8.14 15.18
N GLU A 104 18.97 -7.70 14.17
CA GLU A 104 20.33 -8.20 13.94
C GLU A 104 21.30 -7.80 15.06
N ASP A 105 21.14 -6.62 15.65
CA ASP A 105 21.91 -6.24 16.84
C ASP A 105 21.55 -7.08 18.08
N VAL A 106 20.24 -7.31 18.32
CA VAL A 106 19.76 -8.21 19.39
C VAL A 106 20.34 -9.60 19.20
N LYS A 107 20.30 -10.14 17.99
CA LYS A 107 20.88 -11.44 17.62
C LYS A 107 22.36 -11.51 17.93
N ARG A 108 23.13 -10.47 17.56
CA ARG A 108 24.57 -10.38 17.86
C ARG A 108 24.82 -10.37 19.37
N ARG A 109 24.09 -9.54 20.13
CA ARG A 109 24.22 -9.45 21.59
C ARG A 109 23.82 -10.75 22.28
N TRP A 110 22.80 -11.45 21.80
CA TRP A 110 22.39 -12.74 22.34
C TRP A 110 23.46 -13.82 22.10
N LYS A 111 24.07 -13.88 20.91
CA LYS A 111 25.21 -14.77 20.66
C LYS A 111 26.38 -14.46 21.60
N GLN A 112 26.71 -13.18 21.78
CA GLN A 112 27.75 -12.77 22.72
C GLN A 112 27.42 -13.15 24.17
N ALA A 113 26.16 -13.04 24.60
CA ALA A 113 25.74 -13.45 25.94
C ALA A 113 25.87 -14.97 26.14
N ARG A 114 25.53 -15.77 25.11
CA ARG A 114 25.75 -17.23 25.12
C ARG A 114 27.24 -17.56 25.26
N ASP A 115 28.10 -16.90 24.49
CA ASP A 115 29.55 -17.12 24.54
C ASP A 115 30.14 -16.70 25.89
N THR A 116 29.69 -15.57 26.45
CA THR A 116 30.09 -15.11 27.79
C THR A 116 29.71 -16.13 28.86
N LEU A 117 28.52 -16.74 28.77
CA LEU A 117 28.11 -17.82 29.68
C LEU A 117 29.02 -19.05 29.51
N ARG A 118 29.28 -19.49 28.27
CA ARG A 118 30.16 -20.63 27.99
C ARG A 118 31.54 -20.43 28.61
N ASP A 119 32.13 -19.26 28.38
CA ASP A 119 33.45 -18.89 28.90
C ASP A 119 33.47 -18.86 30.44
N SER A 120 32.43 -18.27 31.04
CA SER A 120 32.32 -18.14 32.51
C SER A 120 32.09 -19.47 33.23
N VAL A 121 31.62 -20.49 32.51
CA VAL A 121 31.32 -21.81 33.07
C VAL A 121 32.44 -22.81 32.75
N HIS A 122 33.25 -22.54 31.73
CA HIS A 122 34.32 -23.43 31.29
C HIS A 122 35.36 -23.68 32.41
N GLY A 123 35.67 -24.96 32.67
CA GLY A 123 36.69 -25.35 33.64
C GLY A 123 36.27 -25.27 35.12
N HIS A 124 35.05 -24.84 35.45
CA HIS A 124 34.54 -24.86 36.81
C HIS A 124 34.12 -26.28 37.24
N LYS A 125 34.52 -26.70 38.44
CA LYS A 125 34.20 -28.03 39.00
C LYS A 125 32.70 -28.33 39.12
N ASN A 126 31.88 -27.27 39.24
CA ASN A 126 30.42 -27.35 39.37
C ASN A 126 29.72 -26.91 38.07
N ALA A 127 30.40 -26.94 36.93
CA ALA A 127 29.80 -26.63 35.64
C ALA A 127 28.67 -27.62 35.29
N PRO A 128 27.58 -27.16 34.63
CA PRO A 128 26.55 -28.05 34.13
C PRO A 128 27.14 -29.08 33.14
N PRO A 129 26.71 -30.35 33.20
CA PRO A 129 27.22 -31.40 32.32
C PRO A 129 26.83 -31.18 30.84
N ASN A 130 25.80 -30.39 30.57
CA ASN A 130 25.38 -30.00 29.23
C ASN A 130 24.97 -28.52 29.19
N ILE A 131 25.93 -27.65 28.89
CA ILE A 131 25.74 -26.19 28.83
C ILE A 131 24.79 -25.80 27.69
N GLU A 132 24.82 -26.49 26.56
CA GLU A 132 23.93 -26.19 25.42
C GLU A 132 22.47 -26.48 25.77
N ALA A 133 22.18 -27.58 26.47
CA ALA A 133 20.82 -27.85 26.95
C ALA A 133 20.33 -26.80 27.95
N LEU A 134 21.23 -26.28 28.81
CA LEU A 134 20.91 -25.19 29.73
C LEU A 134 20.60 -23.89 28.99
N ILE A 135 21.44 -23.51 28.02
CA ILE A 135 21.23 -22.33 27.17
C ILE A 135 19.87 -22.42 26.47
N HIS A 136 19.58 -23.56 25.84
CA HIS A 136 18.30 -23.79 25.17
C HIS A 136 17.10 -23.72 26.12
N GLY A 137 17.24 -24.26 27.33
CA GLY A 137 16.21 -24.16 28.36
C GLY A 137 15.92 -22.72 28.77
N ILE A 138 16.97 -21.93 29.01
CA ILE A 138 16.85 -20.51 29.40
C ILE A 138 16.25 -19.68 28.26
N ASP A 139 16.67 -19.92 27.01
CA ASP A 139 16.12 -19.21 25.85
C ASP A 139 14.64 -19.52 25.65
N SER A 140 14.25 -20.78 25.83
CA SER A 140 12.85 -21.21 25.75
C SER A 140 12.00 -20.58 26.86
N GLU A 141 12.52 -20.56 28.10
CA GLU A 141 11.84 -19.93 29.25
C GLU A 141 11.65 -18.42 29.04
N ALA A 142 12.68 -17.73 28.54
CA ALA A 142 12.59 -16.30 28.22
C ALA A 142 11.51 -16.04 27.15
N ALA A 143 11.48 -16.89 26.13
CA ALA A 143 10.55 -16.79 25.01
C ALA A 143 9.10 -17.16 25.33
N GLU A 144 8.85 -18.06 26.29
CA GLU A 144 7.50 -18.54 26.64
C GLU A 144 6.54 -17.39 26.97
N SER A 145 7.03 -16.36 27.67
CA SER A 145 6.25 -15.18 28.05
C SER A 145 5.68 -14.40 26.85
N HIS A 146 6.37 -14.44 25.71
CA HIS A 146 6.02 -13.71 24.48
C HIS A 146 5.59 -14.62 23.33
N LEU A 147 5.66 -15.94 23.51
CA LEU A 147 5.55 -16.93 22.44
C LEU A 147 4.23 -16.82 21.66
N THR A 148 3.10 -16.66 22.35
CA THR A 148 1.77 -16.54 21.72
C THR A 148 1.60 -15.21 20.98
N GLN A 149 2.27 -14.15 21.45
CA GLN A 149 2.23 -12.83 20.83
C GLN A 149 3.14 -12.80 19.59
N LEU A 150 4.37 -13.29 19.71
CA LEU A 150 5.34 -13.41 18.62
C LEU A 150 4.85 -14.36 17.51
N LYS A 151 4.25 -15.51 17.85
CA LYS A 151 3.60 -16.42 16.88
C LYS A 151 2.53 -15.69 16.06
N ARG A 152 1.69 -14.87 16.70
CA ARG A 152 0.64 -14.07 16.03
C ARG A 152 1.17 -12.86 15.26
N GLN A 153 2.31 -12.31 15.65
CA GLN A 153 2.84 -11.10 15.03
C GLN A 153 3.79 -11.39 13.87
N ALA A 154 4.58 -12.45 13.95
CA ALA A 154 5.61 -12.76 12.96
C ALA A 154 5.13 -13.66 11.81
N GLY A 155 3.89 -14.18 11.86
CA GLY A 155 3.40 -15.17 10.89
C GLY A 155 4.24 -16.46 10.84
N MET A 156 5.06 -16.68 11.86
CA MET A 156 5.94 -17.83 11.97
C MET A 156 5.27 -18.90 12.83
N THR A 157 5.08 -20.08 12.24
CA THR A 157 4.85 -21.30 13.00
C THR A 157 6.17 -21.75 13.63
N PHE A 158 6.45 -21.22 14.82
CA PHE A 158 7.39 -21.90 15.71
C PHE A 158 6.73 -23.22 16.08
N LEU A 159 7.36 -24.34 15.69
CA LEU A 159 6.98 -25.64 16.21
C LEU A 159 7.01 -25.53 17.73
N ASP A 160 5.88 -25.85 18.38
CA ASP A 160 5.94 -26.30 19.76
C ASP A 160 6.90 -27.49 19.74
N GLY A 161 8.15 -27.25 20.11
CA GLY A 161 9.02 -28.29 20.62
C GLY A 161 8.29 -28.81 21.84
N GLY A 162 7.45 -29.81 21.63
CA GLY A 162 6.51 -30.30 22.62
C GLY A 162 7.23 -30.52 23.94
N ALA A 163 6.71 -29.85 24.97
CA ALA A 163 6.77 -30.20 26.38
C ALA A 163 7.72 -31.36 26.71
N GLY A 164 9.02 -31.14 26.55
CA GLY A 164 10.01 -31.87 27.33
C GLY A 164 9.83 -31.33 28.72
N GLN A 165 9.42 -32.20 29.67
CA GLN A 165 9.23 -31.86 31.08
C GLN A 165 10.20 -30.77 31.54
N PRO A 166 9.78 -29.80 32.38
CA PRO A 166 10.73 -28.96 33.07
C PRO A 166 11.58 -29.91 33.90
N ARG A 167 12.74 -30.32 33.35
CA ARG A 167 13.79 -30.88 34.16
C ARG A 167 14.26 -29.70 34.95
N GLU A 168 13.69 -29.57 36.14
CA GLU A 168 14.33 -28.94 37.28
C GLU A 168 15.70 -29.59 37.40
N HIS A 169 16.67 -29.07 36.64
CA HIS A 169 18.06 -29.15 37.00
C HIS A 169 18.23 -28.15 38.14
N ALA A 170 17.59 -28.45 39.28
CA ALA A 170 18.00 -27.98 40.58
C ALA A 170 19.38 -28.61 40.84
N MET A 171 20.40 -28.08 40.15
CA MET A 171 21.77 -28.32 40.56
C MET A 171 21.91 -27.64 41.91
N LEU A 172 22.40 -28.39 42.89
CA LEU A 172 22.95 -27.86 44.11
C LEU A 172 24.22 -27.07 43.75
N LEU A 173 24.05 -25.93 43.09
CA LEU A 173 25.07 -24.90 43.04
C LEU A 173 25.09 -24.27 44.43
N GLU A 174 26.29 -24.06 44.99
CA GLU A 174 26.40 -23.18 46.13
C GLU A 174 25.83 -21.82 45.72
N GLU A 175 24.81 -21.34 46.43
CA GLU A 175 24.20 -20.02 46.20
C GLU A 175 25.31 -18.97 46.17
N GLY A 176 25.34 -18.19 45.09
CA GLY A 176 26.37 -17.16 44.90
C GLY A 176 27.70 -17.65 44.32
N SER A 177 27.80 -18.91 43.90
CA SER A 177 28.97 -19.38 43.12
C SER A 177 29.12 -18.60 41.80
N PRO A 178 30.34 -18.46 41.25
CA PRO A 178 30.56 -17.78 39.97
C PRO A 178 29.74 -18.36 38.81
N VAL A 179 29.49 -19.67 38.82
CA VAL A 179 28.66 -20.37 37.83
C VAL A 179 27.19 -19.97 37.97
N ASP A 180 26.67 -19.91 39.20
CA ASP A 180 25.28 -19.48 39.47
C ASP A 180 25.05 -18.00 39.10
N GLN A 181 26.03 -17.14 39.38
CA GLN A 181 26.00 -15.74 38.96
C GLN A 181 26.02 -15.59 37.43
N ALA A 182 26.84 -16.37 36.73
CA ALA A 182 26.89 -16.35 35.27
C ALA A 182 25.59 -16.83 34.63
N ILE A 183 25.00 -17.91 35.15
CA ILE A 183 23.70 -18.43 34.69
C ILE A 183 22.59 -17.40 34.93
N THR A 184 22.57 -16.77 36.10
CA THR A 184 21.60 -15.72 36.44
C THR A 184 21.76 -14.49 35.56
N ALA A 185 22.99 -14.04 35.31
CA ALA A 185 23.28 -12.95 34.39
C ALA A 185 22.80 -13.27 32.96
N TYR A 186 23.02 -14.50 32.49
CA TYR A 186 22.52 -14.93 31.18
C TYR A 186 20.99 -14.97 31.12
N ARG A 187 20.29 -15.46 32.16
CA ARG A 187 18.82 -15.42 32.23
C ARG A 187 18.28 -14.00 32.11
N HIS A 188 18.88 -13.04 32.82
CA HIS A 188 18.48 -11.64 32.73
C HIS A 188 18.75 -11.06 31.34
N ALA A 189 19.91 -11.36 30.75
CA ALA A 189 20.24 -10.91 29.40
C ALA A 189 19.27 -11.48 28.36
N ALA A 190 19.01 -12.79 28.39
CA ALA A 190 18.10 -13.45 27.46
C ALA A 190 16.68 -12.87 27.53
N ARG A 191 16.13 -12.65 28.74
CA ARG A 191 14.81 -12.00 28.90
C ARG A 191 14.78 -10.59 28.32
N GLY A 192 15.75 -9.75 28.66
CA GLY A 192 15.82 -8.38 28.14
C GLY A 192 15.96 -8.33 26.61
N LEU A 193 16.70 -9.27 26.01
CA LEU A 193 16.85 -9.38 24.57
C LEU A 193 15.56 -9.84 23.87
N VAL A 194 14.80 -10.76 24.49
CA VAL A 194 13.49 -11.19 23.98
C VAL A 194 12.46 -10.06 24.08
N ASP A 195 12.44 -9.32 25.19
CA ASP A 195 11.57 -8.14 25.37
C ASP A 195 11.84 -7.10 24.29
N GLU A 196 13.12 -6.75 24.08
CA GLU A 196 13.54 -5.80 23.05
C GLU A 196 13.15 -6.27 21.63
N TYR A 197 13.34 -7.56 21.33
CA TYR A 197 12.92 -8.13 20.05
C TYR A 197 11.39 -8.05 19.86
N ALA A 198 10.60 -8.34 20.90
CA ALA A 198 9.15 -8.24 20.85
C ALA A 198 8.69 -6.79 20.62
N GLU A 199 9.37 -5.80 21.22
CA GLU A 199 9.12 -4.38 20.98
C GLU A 199 9.42 -3.98 19.53
N LEU A 200 10.53 -4.45 18.95
CA LEU A 200 10.88 -4.16 17.55
C LEU A 200 9.85 -4.73 16.56
N VAL A 201 9.39 -5.96 16.79
CA VAL A 201 8.34 -6.60 16.00
C VAL A 201 7.01 -5.85 16.14
N GLN A 202 6.63 -5.48 17.37
CA GLN A 202 5.41 -4.72 17.62
C GLN A 202 5.45 -3.32 16.99
N LYS A 203 6.61 -2.65 17.01
CA LYS A 203 6.81 -1.34 16.37
C LYS A 203 6.62 -1.43 14.86
N ALA A 204 7.24 -2.42 14.21
CA ALA A 204 7.07 -2.65 12.77
C ALA A 204 5.61 -2.98 12.41
N LYS A 205 4.91 -3.79 13.23
CA LYS A 205 3.50 -4.11 13.01
C LYS A 205 2.60 -2.89 13.18
N THR A 206 2.87 -2.06 14.18
CA THR A 206 2.10 -0.83 14.43
C THR A 206 2.25 0.16 13.27
N ALA A 207 3.44 0.24 12.66
CA ALA A 207 3.68 1.06 11.48
C ALA A 207 3.00 0.52 10.20
N ASP A 208 2.66 -0.77 10.15
CA ASP A 208 1.90 -1.37 9.05
C ASP A 208 0.38 -1.12 9.15
N ASN A 209 -0.16 -0.83 10.34
CA ASN A 209 -1.60 -0.57 10.52
C ASN A 209 -2.13 0.58 9.66
N PRO A 210 -1.47 1.75 9.57
CA PRO A 210 -1.90 2.83 8.69
C PRO A 210 -1.91 2.44 7.21
N VAL A 211 -1.06 1.48 6.81
CA VAL A 211 -1.08 0.94 5.45
C VAL A 211 -2.35 0.14 5.22
N ASP A 212 -2.74 -0.74 6.15
CA ASP A 212 -3.99 -1.52 6.03
C ASP A 212 -5.24 -0.63 6.03
N GLU A 213 -5.25 0.43 6.84
CA GLU A 213 -6.36 1.40 6.91
C GLU A 213 -6.51 2.23 5.63
N LYS A 214 -5.38 2.61 5.01
CA LYS A 214 -5.37 3.44 3.80
C LYS A 214 -5.45 2.65 2.51
N LEU A 215 -5.16 1.34 2.54
CA LEU A 215 -5.50 0.45 1.44
C LEU A 215 -7.03 0.47 1.29
N PRO A 216 -7.57 1.02 0.20
CA PRO A 216 -8.99 1.30 0.14
C PRO A 216 -9.81 0.03 0.34
N ARG A 217 -10.71 0.08 1.31
CA ARG A 217 -11.87 -0.81 1.42
C ARG A 217 -13.11 0.09 1.30
N HIS A 218 -13.48 0.41 0.07
CA HIS A 218 -14.64 1.22 -0.32
C HIS A 218 -15.00 2.46 0.54
N ALA A 219 -14.73 3.66 0.00
CA ALA A 219 -15.60 4.81 0.24
C ALA A 219 -16.15 5.26 -1.11
N ASN A 220 -17.47 5.17 -1.26
CA ASN A 220 -18.22 5.58 -2.43
C ASN A 220 -17.86 7.02 -2.84
N VAL A 221 -17.04 7.18 -3.88
CA VAL A 221 -17.07 8.41 -4.66
C VAL A 221 -18.37 8.37 -5.45
N SER A 222 -19.41 8.95 -4.85
CA SER A 222 -20.67 9.23 -5.53
C SER A 222 -20.37 10.10 -6.75
N ILE A 223 -20.39 9.48 -7.93
CA ILE A 223 -20.59 10.22 -9.17
C ILE A 223 -22.07 10.62 -9.13
N SER A 224 -22.37 11.77 -8.53
CA SER A 224 -23.75 12.26 -8.48
C SER A 224 -24.25 12.46 -9.91
N GLU A 225 -25.33 11.76 -10.25
CA GLU A 225 -26.04 11.91 -11.51
C GLU A 225 -26.49 13.36 -11.70
N VAL A 226 -26.52 13.74 -12.98
CA VAL A 226 -26.74 15.10 -13.44
C VAL A 226 -28.18 15.53 -13.17
N ASP A 227 -28.39 16.35 -12.14
CA ASP A 227 -29.53 17.28 -12.12
C ASP A 227 -29.17 18.51 -12.95
N THR A 228 -29.61 18.52 -14.20
CA THR A 228 -29.60 19.74 -15.02
C THR A 228 -30.73 20.67 -14.53
N HIS A 229 -30.45 21.49 -13.51
CA HIS A 229 -31.19 22.74 -13.30
C HIS A 229 -30.29 23.91 -13.68
N ASP A 230 -30.71 24.60 -14.73
CA ASP A 230 -30.01 25.66 -15.44
C ASP A 230 -30.79 26.96 -15.17
N ASP A 231 -30.23 27.86 -14.36
CA ASP A 231 -30.71 29.24 -14.22
C ASP A 231 -29.48 30.14 -13.96
N GLY A 232 -28.89 30.64 -15.05
CA GLY A 232 -27.82 31.64 -15.04
C GLY A 232 -27.82 32.42 -16.36
N PRO A 233 -27.50 33.71 -16.35
CA PRO A 233 -27.87 34.65 -17.40
C PRO A 233 -27.17 34.35 -18.73
N ASP A 234 -27.94 34.52 -19.80
CA ASP A 234 -27.66 34.21 -21.19
C ASP A 234 -26.25 34.57 -21.68
N HIS A 235 -25.50 33.54 -22.10
CA HIS A 235 -24.49 33.68 -23.15
C HIS A 235 -25.04 33.05 -24.42
N HIS A 236 -25.56 33.89 -25.33
CA HIS A 236 -26.11 33.49 -26.64
C HIS A 236 -25.07 32.96 -27.65
N ASN A 237 -23.92 32.44 -27.20
CA ASN A 237 -22.92 31.88 -28.11
C ASN A 237 -23.35 30.48 -28.55
N VAL A 238 -23.37 30.26 -29.87
CA VAL A 238 -23.62 28.93 -30.45
C VAL A 238 -22.38 28.07 -30.24
N SER A 239 -22.58 26.80 -29.86
CA SER A 239 -21.45 25.87 -29.71
C SER A 239 -20.92 25.52 -31.10
N GLY A 240 -19.64 25.76 -31.37
CA GLY A 240 -19.02 25.30 -32.62
C GLY A 240 -18.74 23.80 -32.58
N PRO A 241 -18.96 23.03 -33.67
CA PRO A 241 -18.61 21.61 -33.75
C PRO A 241 -17.14 21.32 -33.41
N GLY A 242 -16.23 22.20 -33.83
CA GLY A 242 -14.79 22.09 -33.55
C GLY A 242 -14.46 22.18 -32.06
N ALA A 243 -15.09 23.11 -31.33
CA ALA A 243 -14.90 23.28 -29.90
C ALA A 243 -15.38 22.05 -29.10
N VAL A 244 -16.50 21.45 -29.52
CA VAL A 244 -17.02 20.21 -28.94
C VAL A 244 -16.04 19.05 -29.14
N ARG A 245 -15.49 18.91 -30.36
CA ARG A 245 -14.49 17.87 -30.66
C ARG A 245 -13.18 18.06 -29.90
N SER A 246 -12.73 19.31 -29.71
CA SER A 246 -11.53 19.60 -28.92
C SER A 246 -11.66 19.13 -27.46
N ILE A 247 -12.84 19.30 -26.83
CA ILE A 247 -13.09 18.71 -25.50
C ILE A 247 -13.11 17.18 -25.59
N GLY A 248 -13.68 16.62 -26.65
CA GLY A 248 -13.66 15.17 -26.92
C GLY A 248 -12.25 14.57 -26.95
N ASP A 249 -11.29 15.27 -27.57
CA ASP A 249 -9.88 14.85 -27.61
C ASP A 249 -9.27 14.83 -26.21
N GLN A 250 -9.57 15.82 -25.36
CA GLN A 250 -9.08 15.87 -23.97
C GLN A 250 -9.70 14.75 -23.11
N LEU A 251 -10.98 14.43 -23.31
CA LEU A 251 -11.64 13.29 -22.65
C LEU A 251 -11.01 11.95 -23.07
N GLN A 252 -10.64 11.82 -24.35
CA GLN A 252 -9.97 10.63 -24.86
C GLN A 252 -8.56 10.48 -24.28
N GLU A 253 -7.79 11.57 -24.22
CA GLU A 253 -6.46 11.53 -23.62
C GLU A 253 -6.53 11.22 -22.11
N GLY A 254 -7.51 11.78 -21.39
CA GLY A 254 -7.78 11.42 -20.00
C GLY A 254 -8.05 9.91 -19.82
N THR A 255 -8.89 9.32 -20.69
CA THR A 255 -9.13 7.86 -20.70
C THR A 255 -7.86 7.06 -20.93
N ARG A 256 -7.04 7.45 -21.91
CA ARG A 256 -5.77 6.78 -22.25
C ARG A 256 -4.78 6.81 -21.08
N VAL A 257 -4.72 7.90 -20.33
CA VAL A 257 -3.85 7.99 -19.15
C VAL A 257 -4.34 7.06 -18.04
N LEU A 258 -5.66 6.94 -17.84
CA LEU A 258 -6.23 5.98 -16.88
C LEU A 258 -5.95 4.52 -17.25
N ASP A 259 -5.95 4.16 -18.54
CA ASP A 259 -5.55 2.82 -19.00
C ASP A 259 -4.10 2.50 -18.60
N GLN A 260 -3.19 3.47 -18.74
CA GLN A 260 -1.79 3.30 -18.37
C GLN A 260 -1.60 3.20 -16.85
N ALA A 261 -2.42 3.93 -16.08
CA ALA A 261 -2.44 3.89 -14.63
C ALA A 261 -2.88 2.51 -14.13
N GLU A 262 -3.95 1.94 -14.69
CA GLU A 262 -4.47 0.62 -14.33
C GLU A 262 -3.41 -0.49 -14.51
N ASN A 263 -2.66 -0.46 -15.61
CA ASN A 263 -1.62 -1.45 -15.90
C ASN A 263 -0.52 -1.55 -14.83
N ARG A 264 -0.33 -0.51 -14.02
CA ARG A 264 0.69 -0.47 -12.94
C ARG A 264 0.17 -0.99 -11.60
N LEU A 265 -1.14 -1.15 -11.44
CA LEU A 265 -1.74 -1.57 -10.17
C LEU A 265 -1.27 -2.96 -9.74
N GLU A 266 -1.03 -3.87 -10.68
CA GLU A 266 -0.55 -5.22 -10.37
C GLU A 266 0.86 -5.18 -9.77
N ASP A 267 1.79 -4.45 -10.38
CA ASP A 267 3.16 -4.35 -9.89
C ASP A 267 3.22 -3.68 -8.51
N VAL A 268 2.44 -2.62 -8.31
CA VAL A 268 2.29 -1.95 -7.00
C VAL A 268 1.74 -2.94 -5.97
N ARG A 269 0.66 -3.65 -6.29
CA ARG A 269 0.05 -4.65 -5.40
C ARG A 269 1.05 -5.72 -4.98
N LEU A 270 1.81 -6.25 -5.95
CA LEU A 270 2.81 -7.29 -5.70
C LEU A 270 3.95 -6.78 -4.82
N ALA A 271 4.41 -5.54 -5.03
CA ALA A 271 5.45 -4.91 -4.22
C ALA A 271 4.98 -4.66 -2.78
N ILE A 272 3.76 -4.12 -2.58
CA ILE A 272 3.16 -3.95 -1.24
C ILE A 272 3.04 -5.32 -0.57
N ARG A 273 2.52 -6.32 -1.28
CA ARG A 273 2.37 -7.68 -0.75
C ARG A 273 3.70 -8.26 -0.28
N ALA A 274 4.75 -8.16 -1.10
CA ALA A 274 6.05 -8.71 -0.77
C ALA A 274 6.70 -7.99 0.43
N GLY A 275 6.49 -6.69 0.55
CA GLY A 275 7.15 -5.85 1.56
C GLY A 275 6.51 -5.86 2.95
N ARG A 276 5.20 -6.06 3.08
CA ARG A 276 4.46 -5.93 4.35
C ARG A 276 4.76 -7.04 5.37
N MET A 277 4.61 -6.70 6.65
CA MET A 277 4.69 -7.60 7.82
C MET A 277 3.41 -8.44 8.00
N GLN A 278 2.96 -9.15 6.96
CA GLN A 278 1.81 -10.06 7.06
C GLN A 278 2.19 -11.51 6.72
N PRO A 279 1.61 -12.52 7.41
CA PRO A 279 1.72 -13.92 7.04
C PRO A 279 1.25 -14.17 5.59
N ASP A 280 1.84 -15.13 4.89
CA ASP A 280 1.54 -15.42 3.47
C ASP A 280 0.08 -15.82 3.22
N ASP A 281 -0.60 -16.38 4.22
CA ASP A 281 -2.01 -16.77 4.23
C ASP A 281 -2.97 -15.59 4.46
N GLU A 282 -2.59 -14.58 5.25
CA GLU A 282 -3.35 -13.33 5.42
C GLU A 282 -3.11 -12.32 4.27
N ARG A 283 -1.97 -12.44 3.58
CA ARG A 283 -1.55 -11.62 2.42
C ARG A 283 -2.45 -11.78 1.18
N VAL A 284 -3.17 -12.89 1.04
CA VAL A 284 -3.98 -13.20 -0.16
C VAL A 284 -5.29 -12.40 -0.18
N GLY A 285 -5.87 -12.07 0.99
CA GLY A 285 -7.19 -11.44 1.06
C GLY A 285 -7.18 -9.90 1.07
N SER A 286 -6.24 -9.26 1.78
CA SER A 286 -6.27 -7.79 1.99
C SER A 286 -5.84 -6.99 0.74
N ASN A 287 -4.90 -7.52 -0.05
CA ASN A 287 -4.33 -6.80 -1.20
C ASN A 287 -5.03 -7.05 -2.54
N ASP A 288 -5.80 -8.14 -2.67
CA ASP A 288 -6.64 -8.34 -3.85
C ASP A 288 -7.78 -7.31 -3.90
N GLY A 289 -8.24 -6.86 -2.72
CA GLY A 289 -9.16 -5.73 -2.59
C GLY A 289 -8.61 -4.43 -3.18
N PHE A 290 -7.35 -4.07 -2.89
CA PHE A 290 -6.72 -2.85 -3.43
C PHE A 290 -6.78 -2.79 -4.95
N LYS A 291 -6.28 -3.82 -5.65
CA LYS A 291 -6.27 -3.83 -7.11
C LYS A 291 -7.68 -3.83 -7.66
N ARG A 292 -8.55 -4.71 -7.14
CA ARG A 292 -9.94 -4.81 -7.61
C ARG A 292 -10.66 -3.47 -7.47
N ASP A 293 -10.58 -2.84 -6.30
CA ASP A 293 -11.30 -1.60 -6.01
C ASP A 293 -10.79 -0.43 -6.87
N TRP A 294 -9.47 -0.32 -7.09
CA TRP A 294 -8.90 0.69 -7.99
C TRP A 294 -9.17 0.41 -9.47
N THR A 295 -9.13 -0.85 -9.91
CA THR A 295 -9.55 -1.24 -11.25
C THR A 295 -11.02 -0.88 -11.48
N ASP A 296 -11.93 -1.29 -10.59
CA ASP A 296 -13.36 -0.97 -10.67
C ASP A 296 -13.62 0.54 -10.68
N HIS A 297 -12.82 1.32 -9.94
CA HIS A 297 -12.91 2.78 -9.92
C HIS A 297 -12.46 3.40 -11.26
N PHE A 298 -11.29 3.01 -11.77
CA PHE A 298 -10.80 3.46 -13.06
C PHE A 298 -11.75 3.06 -14.20
N ASP A 299 -12.36 1.87 -14.15
CA ASP A 299 -13.39 1.42 -15.09
C ASP A 299 -14.58 2.38 -15.14
N LYS A 300 -15.10 2.77 -13.97
CA LYS A 300 -16.24 3.72 -13.88
C LYS A 300 -15.89 5.09 -14.43
N LEU A 301 -14.69 5.59 -14.15
CA LEU A 301 -14.23 6.88 -14.66
C LEU A 301 -14.04 6.83 -16.19
N ARG A 302 -13.41 5.78 -16.72
CA ARG A 302 -13.29 5.57 -18.17
C ARG A 302 -14.64 5.45 -18.84
N HIS A 303 -15.60 4.74 -18.23
CA HIS A 303 -16.96 4.63 -18.76
C HIS A 303 -17.63 6.02 -18.85
N THR A 304 -17.48 6.84 -17.80
CA THR A 304 -18.00 8.20 -17.76
C THR A 304 -17.37 9.09 -18.84
N LEU A 305 -16.04 9.10 -18.96
CA LEU A 305 -15.32 9.88 -19.97
C LEU A 305 -15.70 9.47 -21.40
N ASN A 306 -15.82 8.16 -21.66
CA ASN A 306 -16.25 7.64 -22.96
C ASN A 306 -17.70 8.00 -23.28
N ALA A 307 -18.60 7.98 -22.30
CA ALA A 307 -19.99 8.40 -22.48
C ALA A 307 -20.08 9.90 -22.81
N LEU A 308 -19.33 10.74 -22.10
CA LEU A 308 -19.24 12.18 -22.37
C LEU A 308 -18.70 12.46 -23.78
N ARG A 309 -17.65 11.74 -24.19
CA ARG A 309 -17.07 11.88 -25.53
C ARG A 309 -18.09 11.53 -26.61
N ARG A 310 -18.75 10.37 -26.50
CA ARG A 310 -19.79 9.95 -27.47
C ARG A 310 -20.95 10.95 -27.55
N ALA A 311 -21.39 11.48 -26.41
CA ALA A 311 -22.41 12.52 -26.39
C ALA A 311 -21.95 13.80 -27.08
N GLY A 312 -20.68 14.18 -26.87
CA GLY A 312 -20.03 15.29 -27.58
C GLY A 312 -19.96 15.06 -29.09
N ASP A 313 -19.52 13.89 -29.54
CA ASP A 313 -19.43 13.54 -30.96
C ASP A 313 -20.81 13.66 -31.66
N VAL A 314 -21.85 13.08 -31.06
CA VAL A 314 -23.23 13.18 -31.58
C VAL A 314 -23.70 14.63 -31.62
N ALA A 315 -23.35 15.44 -30.62
CA ALA A 315 -23.71 16.85 -30.59
C ALA A 315 -22.95 17.65 -31.66
N ALA A 316 -21.66 17.39 -31.85
CA ALA A 316 -20.85 18.04 -32.88
C ALA A 316 -21.35 17.72 -34.29
N ASP A 317 -21.75 16.47 -34.54
CA ASP A 317 -22.30 16.06 -35.84
C ASP A 317 -23.66 16.72 -36.10
N ARG A 318 -24.54 16.78 -35.10
CA ARG A 318 -25.81 17.51 -35.22
C ARG A 318 -25.63 19.01 -35.45
N LEU A 319 -24.65 19.62 -34.78
CA LEU A 319 -24.32 21.04 -34.98
C LEU A 319 -23.80 21.27 -36.40
N ARG A 320 -22.94 20.37 -36.90
CA ARG A 320 -22.44 20.43 -38.27
C ARG A 320 -23.57 20.29 -39.30
N ASP A 321 -24.47 19.33 -39.11
CA ASP A 321 -25.62 19.14 -40.02
C ASP A 321 -26.54 20.36 -40.01
N ALA A 322 -26.75 20.98 -38.84
CA ALA A 322 -27.53 22.21 -38.72
C ALA A 322 -26.85 23.39 -39.43
N ASP A 323 -25.52 23.54 -39.29
CA ASP A 323 -24.74 24.57 -39.98
C ASP A 323 -24.79 24.37 -41.50
N GLU A 324 -24.66 23.13 -41.99
CA GLU A 324 -24.70 22.80 -43.42
C GLU A 324 -26.08 23.04 -44.04
N ASN A 325 -27.16 22.64 -43.35
CA ASN A 325 -28.55 22.86 -43.80
C ASN A 325 -28.92 24.35 -43.77
N GLY A 326 -28.60 25.06 -42.69
CA GLY A 326 -28.85 26.50 -42.59
C GLY A 326 -28.10 27.29 -43.66
N ALA A 327 -26.86 26.93 -43.95
CA ALA A 327 -26.09 27.54 -45.04
C ALA A 327 -26.67 27.21 -46.44
N ALA A 328 -27.32 26.06 -46.61
CA ALA A 328 -28.03 25.73 -47.84
C ALA A 328 -29.30 26.57 -48.01
N ASP A 329 -30.09 26.72 -46.95
CA ASP A 329 -31.33 27.52 -46.94
C ASP A 329 -31.05 28.99 -47.24
N VAL A 330 -30.00 29.58 -46.65
CA VAL A 330 -29.60 30.97 -46.93
C VAL A 330 -29.15 31.13 -48.38
N ARG A 331 -28.38 30.19 -48.92
CA ARG A 331 -27.96 30.22 -50.33
C ARG A 331 -29.14 30.09 -51.29
N GLN A 332 -30.14 29.29 -50.93
CA GLN A 332 -31.37 29.14 -51.71
C GLN A 332 -32.21 30.42 -51.66
N ALA A 333 -32.41 31.00 -50.47
CA ALA A 333 -33.13 32.27 -50.32
C ALA A 333 -32.47 33.42 -51.10
N LEU A 334 -31.14 33.54 -51.04
CA LEU A 334 -30.40 34.55 -51.80
C LEU A 334 -30.47 34.33 -53.32
N ARG A 335 -30.71 33.10 -53.78
CA ARG A 335 -30.86 32.77 -55.20
C ARG A 335 -32.28 32.97 -55.72
N ASP A 336 -33.28 32.85 -54.83
CA ASP A 336 -34.69 33.05 -55.15
C ASP A 336 -35.09 34.54 -55.11
N ASP A 337 -34.27 35.41 -54.50
CA ASP A 337 -34.42 36.88 -54.46
C ASP A 337 -33.76 37.63 -55.64
N ASP A 338 -33.00 36.94 -56.50
CA ASP A 338 -32.37 37.45 -57.75
C ASP A 338 -33.22 37.17 -59.01
#